data_AF-A0A7Y7P9H3-F1
#
_entry.id   AF-A0A7Y7P9H3-F1
#
_cell.length_a   1.000
_cell.length_b   1.000
_cell.length_c   1.000
_cell.angle_alpha   90.00
_cell.angle_beta   90.00
_cell.angle_gamma   90.00
#
_symmetry.space_group_name_H-M   'P 1'
#
loop_
_entity.id
_entity.type
_entity.pdbx_description
1 polymer ?
#
loop_
_entity_poly.entity_id
_entity_poly.type
_entity_poly.pdbx_seq_one_letter_code
_entity_poly.pdbx_strand_id
1 'polypeptide(L)'
;MVLSACGLICDECEFFGKECNGCKVVKGQTFWAKEMMPDHTCPLFNCSVNQKSFHDCGSCAELPCKMFREMKDPNCTDEEHQMALVQRVSRLKAAHS
;
A
#
# COMPACT_ATOMS: atom_id res chain seq x y z
N MET A 1 4.32 14.39 -4.62
CA MET A 1 3.99 13.27 -3.72
C MET A 1 3.46 12.12 -4.54
N VAL A 2 4.30 11.11 -4.78
CA VAL A 2 3.92 9.84 -5.38
C VAL A 2 3.31 8.95 -4.31
N LEU A 3 2.01 8.70 -4.41
CA LEU A 3 1.30 7.80 -3.50
C LEU A 3 1.24 6.38 -4.06
N SER A 4 1.54 5.41 -3.20
CA SER A 4 1.30 4.00 -3.46
C SER A 4 -0.20 3.69 -3.46
N ALA A 5 -0.58 2.52 -4.00
CA ALA A 5 -1.97 2.06 -3.98
C ALA A 5 -2.55 1.91 -2.56
N CYS A 6 -1.70 1.83 -1.52
CA CYS A 6 -2.13 1.70 -0.13
C CYS A 6 -1.90 2.97 0.72
N GLY A 7 -1.56 4.10 0.09
CA GLY A 7 -1.40 5.40 0.75
C GLY A 7 -0.05 5.67 1.40
N LEU A 8 0.96 4.83 1.13
CA LEU A 8 2.36 5.14 1.47
C LEU A 8 2.89 6.22 0.54
N ILE A 9 3.79 7.05 1.05
CA ILE A 9 4.46 8.09 0.26
C ILE A 9 5.74 7.49 -0.31
N CYS A 10 5.75 7.19 -1.60
CA CYS A 10 6.91 6.61 -2.27
C CYS A 10 8.10 7.57 -2.26
N ASP A 11 7.87 8.88 -2.40
CA ASP A 11 8.95 9.89 -2.43
C ASP A 11 9.71 10.00 -1.09
N GLU A 12 9.13 9.52 0.02
CA GLU A 12 9.74 9.50 1.35
C GLU A 12 10.32 8.12 1.71
N CYS A 13 10.18 7.14 0.82
CA CYS A 13 10.65 5.77 1.02
C CYS A 13 12.10 5.62 0.56
N GLU A 14 12.98 5.13 1.42
CA GLU A 14 14.42 4.98 1.13
C GLU A 14 14.76 4.04 -0.03
N PHE A 15 13.84 3.13 -0.36
CA PHE A 15 13.94 2.15 -1.45
C PHE A 15 13.47 2.70 -2.80
N PHE A 16 12.69 3.80 -2.81
CA PHE A 16 12.11 4.35 -4.03
C PHE A 16 13.19 4.99 -4.91
N GLY A 17 13.19 4.64 -6.20
CA GLY A 17 14.24 5.05 -7.15
C GLY A 17 15.56 4.27 -7.03
N LYS A 18 15.61 3.28 -6.14
CA LYS A 18 16.72 2.32 -6.01
C LYS A 18 16.21 0.91 -6.34
N GLU A 19 15.85 0.16 -5.31
CA GLU A 19 15.34 -1.21 -5.43
C GLU A 19 13.84 -1.27 -5.79
N CYS A 20 13.12 -0.17 -5.61
CA CYS A 20 11.69 -0.07 -5.86
C CYS A 20 11.35 1.07 -6.82
N ASN A 21 10.60 0.75 -7.89
CA ASN A 21 10.08 1.74 -8.84
C ASN A 21 8.63 2.16 -8.54
N GLY A 22 8.09 1.76 -7.38
CA GLY A 22 6.72 2.03 -6.97
C GLY A 22 5.73 0.95 -7.42
N CYS A 23 4.79 0.62 -6.55
CA CYS A 23 3.87 -0.52 -6.71
C CYS A 23 3.07 -0.49 -8.03
N LYS A 24 2.69 0.68 -8.53
CA LYS A 24 1.93 0.81 -9.80
C LYS A 24 2.77 0.40 -11.01
N VAL A 25 4.05 0.80 -11.04
CA VAL A 25 4.99 0.46 -12.12
C VAL A 25 5.25 -1.05 -12.15
N VAL A 26 5.48 -1.64 -10.98
CA VAL A 26 5.77 -3.08 -10.85
C VAL A 26 4.51 -3.94 -10.71
N LYS A 27 3.31 -3.36 -10.91
CA LYS A 27 2.01 -4.05 -10.82
C LYS A 27 1.83 -4.86 -9.52
N GLY A 28 2.23 -4.28 -8.40
CA GLY A 28 2.16 -4.89 -7.07
C GLY A 28 3.31 -5.84 -6.73
N GLN A 29 4.18 -6.18 -7.68
CA GLN A 29 5.33 -7.06 -7.48
C GLN A 29 6.58 -6.28 -7.03
N THR A 30 6.48 -5.61 -5.87
CA THR A 30 7.62 -4.94 -5.24
C THR A 30 8.68 -5.95 -4.80
N PHE A 31 9.92 -5.50 -4.56
CA PHE A 31 11.04 -6.39 -4.18
C PHE A 31 10.67 -7.30 -3.00
N TRP A 32 10.15 -6.72 -1.90
CA TRP A 32 9.71 -7.47 -0.73
C TRP A 32 8.53 -8.40 -1.02
N ALA A 33 7.59 -8.00 -1.90
CA ALA A 33 6.41 -8.83 -2.18
C ALA A 33 6.79 -10.08 -2.97
N LYS A 34 7.78 -9.96 -3.86
CA LYS A 34 8.33 -11.11 -4.59
C LYS A 34 8.97 -12.13 -3.65
N GLU A 35 9.60 -11.67 -2.57
CA GLU A 35 10.28 -12.55 -1.62
C GLU A 35 9.33 -13.12 -0.55
N MET A 36 8.41 -12.30 -0.04
CA MET A 36 7.64 -12.62 1.17
C MET A 36 6.22 -13.12 0.89
N MET A 37 5.65 -12.88 -0.30
CA MET A 37 4.27 -13.24 -0.62
C MET A 37 4.23 -14.49 -1.50
N PRO A 38 3.30 -15.44 -1.26
CA PRO A 38 3.17 -16.65 -2.08
C PRO A 38 2.96 -16.35 -3.58
N ASP A 39 2.17 -15.32 -3.89
CA ASP A 39 1.84 -14.93 -5.26
C ASP A 39 2.80 -13.87 -5.83
N HIS A 40 3.93 -13.62 -5.14
CA HIS A 40 4.93 -12.60 -5.49
C HIS A 40 4.37 -11.17 -5.64
N THR A 41 3.16 -10.92 -5.13
CA THR A 41 2.39 -9.70 -5.34
C THR A 41 1.84 -9.18 -4.02
N CYS A 42 1.96 -7.88 -3.78
CA CYS A 42 1.41 -7.20 -2.61
C CYS A 42 -0.12 -7.43 -2.51
N PRO A 43 -0.63 -7.98 -1.39
CA PRO A 43 -2.06 -8.31 -1.27
C PRO A 43 -2.99 -7.09 -1.39
N LEU A 44 -2.57 -5.92 -0.87
CA LEU A 44 -3.37 -4.69 -0.98
C LEU A 44 -3.46 -4.18 -2.43
N PHE A 45 -2.36 -4.27 -3.18
CA PHE A 45 -2.35 -3.92 -4.60
C PHE A 45 -3.20 -4.90 -5.41
N ASN A 46 -3.02 -6.21 -5.15
CA ASN A 46 -3.78 -7.24 -5.85
C ASN A 46 -5.29 -7.07 -5.63
N CYS A 47 -5.71 -6.86 -4.38
CA CYS A 47 -7.12 -6.65 -4.05
C CYS A 47 -7.69 -5.38 -4.69
N SER A 48 -7.06 -4.21 -4.47
CA SER A 48 -7.60 -2.94 -4.95
C SER A 48 -7.50 -2.79 -6.47
N VAL A 49 -6.31 -2.98 -7.03
CA VAL A 49 -6.03 -2.66 -8.44
C VAL A 49 -6.32 -3.85 -9.34
N ASN A 50 -5.77 -5.03 -9.07
CA ASN A 50 -5.90 -6.16 -10.00
C ASN A 50 -7.30 -6.79 -9.97
N GLN A 51 -7.87 -6.99 -8.77
CA GLN A 51 -9.16 -7.68 -8.61
C GLN A 51 -10.35 -6.72 -8.71
N LYS A 52 -10.33 -5.62 -7.94
CA LYS A 52 -11.43 -4.65 -7.91
C LYS A 52 -11.35 -3.57 -8.98
N SER A 53 -10.26 -3.53 -9.76
CA SER A 53 -10.04 -2.51 -10.81
C SER A 53 -10.12 -1.06 -10.29
N PHE A 54 -9.81 -0.85 -9.02
CA PHE A 54 -9.69 0.49 -8.44
C PHE A 54 -8.33 1.12 -8.75
N HIS A 55 -8.26 2.44 -8.69
CA HIS A 55 -6.99 3.14 -8.81
C HIS A 55 -6.05 2.88 -7.62
N ASP A 56 -6.63 2.77 -6.42
CA ASP A 56 -5.95 2.49 -5.15
C ASP A 56 -7.00 2.07 -4.10
N CYS A 57 -6.55 1.78 -2.87
CA CYS A 57 -7.45 1.38 -1.78
C CYS A 57 -8.45 2.48 -1.37
N GLY A 58 -8.21 3.75 -1.72
CA GLY A 58 -9.07 4.90 -1.42
C GLY A 58 -10.43 4.85 -2.10
N SER A 59 -10.53 4.20 -3.27
CA SER A 59 -11.82 3.98 -3.94
C SER A 59 -12.69 2.91 -3.27
N CYS A 60 -12.17 2.18 -2.27
CA CYS A 60 -12.91 1.15 -1.58
C CYS A 60 -13.77 1.75 -0.46
N ALA A 61 -15.09 1.57 -0.53
CA ALA A 61 -16.03 2.04 0.49
C ALA A 61 -15.77 1.44 1.89
N GLU A 62 -15.13 0.27 1.96
CA GLU A 62 -14.78 -0.38 3.23
C GLU A 62 -13.46 0.11 3.84
N LEU A 63 -12.75 1.08 3.21
CA LEU A 63 -11.46 1.54 3.70
C LEU A 63 -11.60 2.31 5.05
N PRO A 64 -10.84 1.93 6.10
CA PRO A 64 -9.89 0.82 6.17
C PRO A 64 -10.53 -0.54 6.52
N CYS A 65 -10.43 -1.49 5.58
CA CYS A 65 -10.95 -2.84 5.75
C CYS A 65 -9.97 -3.74 6.51
N LYS A 66 -10.40 -4.95 6.89
CA LYS A 66 -9.61 -5.91 7.67
C LYS A 66 -8.22 -6.16 7.07
N MET A 67 -8.13 -6.51 5.78
CA MET A 67 -6.86 -6.76 5.08
C MET A 67 -5.91 -5.55 5.15
N PHE A 68 -6.42 -4.34 5.03
CA PHE A 68 -5.62 -3.12 5.11
C PHE A 68 -5.05 -2.92 6.52
N ARG A 69 -5.85 -3.20 7.56
CA ARG A 69 -5.45 -3.09 8.97
C ARG A 69 -4.45 -4.17 9.38
N GLU A 70 -4.57 -5.37 8.83
CA GLU A 70 -3.69 -6.50 9.15
C GLU A 70 -2.35 -6.46 8.40
N MET A 71 -2.26 -5.67 7.32
CA MET A 71 -1.01 -5.49 6.56
C MET A 71 -0.03 -4.57 7.31
N LYS A 72 0.62 -5.12 8.34
CA LYS A 72 1.64 -4.50 9.16
C LYS A 72 3.04 -4.85 8.63
N ASP A 73 3.94 -3.86 8.63
CA ASP A 73 5.37 -4.12 8.39
C ASP A 73 5.96 -4.88 9.60
N PRO A 74 6.61 -6.04 9.41
CA PRO A 74 7.22 -6.79 10.51
C PRO A 74 8.25 -5.98 11.33
N ASN A 75 8.82 -4.92 10.76
CA ASN A 75 9.85 -4.11 11.39
C ASN A 75 9.30 -2.91 12.19
N CYS A 76 7.99 -2.66 12.17
CA CYS A 76 7.39 -1.56 12.93
C CYS A 76 6.68 -2.02 14.21
N THR A 77 6.53 -1.12 15.17
CA THR A 77 5.72 -1.37 16.37
C THR A 77 4.22 -1.33 16.05
N ASP A 78 3.39 -1.81 16.99
CA ASP A 78 1.94 -1.70 16.83
C ASP A 78 1.48 -0.22 16.83
N GLU A 79 2.10 0.62 17.66
CA GLU A 79 1.82 2.06 17.71
C GLU A 79 2.15 2.77 16.40
N GLU A 80 3.35 2.51 15.84
CA GLU A 80 3.77 3.05 14.55
C GLU A 80 2.83 2.62 13.43
N HIS A 81 2.40 1.34 13.44
CA HIS A 81 1.44 0.83 12.49
C HIS A 81 0.07 1.52 12.60
N GLN A 82 -0.46 1.69 13.82
CA GLN A 82 -1.74 2.38 14.01
C GLN A 82 -1.67 3.84 13.53
N MET A 83 -0.58 4.54 13.82
CA MET A 83 -0.35 5.90 13.31
C MET A 83 -0.29 5.92 11.79
N ALA A 84 0.44 4.98 11.17
CA ALA A 84 0.54 4.86 9.73
C ALA A 84 -0.83 4.57 9.08
N LEU A 85 -1.67 3.74 9.68
CA LEU A 85 -3.03 3.45 9.18
C LEU A 85 -3.88 4.73 9.10
N VAL A 86 -3.90 5.55 10.16
CA VAL A 86 -4.65 6.82 10.20
C VAL A 86 -4.19 7.76 9.09
N GLN A 87 -2.87 7.94 8.96
CA GLN A 87 -2.29 8.82 7.96
C GLN A 87 -2.53 8.35 6.53
N ARG A 88 -2.36 7.04 6.27
CA ARG A 88 -2.59 6.44 4.95
C ARG A 88 -4.06 6.58 4.53
N VAL A 89 -5.00 6.32 5.44
CA VAL A 89 -6.44 6.47 5.17
C VAL A 89 -6.80 7.92 4.89
N SER A 90 -6.26 8.87 5.68
CA SER A 90 -6.50 10.30 5.46
C SER A 90 -6.05 10.74 4.07
N ARG A 91 -4.82 10.39 3.67
CA ARG A 91 -4.28 10.71 2.33
C ARG A 91 -5.08 10.06 1.21
N LEU A 92 -5.47 8.80 1.38
CA LEU A 92 -6.30 8.10 0.40
C LEU A 92 -7.65 8.81 0.22
N LYS A 93 -8.37 9.10 1.31
CA LYS A 93 -9.68 9.78 1.22
C LYS A 93 -9.59 11.17 0.58
N ALA A 94 -8.55 11.94 0.90
CA ALA A 94 -8.32 13.25 0.30
C ALA A 94 -8.00 13.19 -1.22
N ALA A 95 -7.52 12.05 -1.72
CA ALA A 95 -7.26 11.85 -3.15
C ALA A 95 -8.52 11.48 -3.96
N HIS A 96 -9.63 11.16 -3.29
CA HIS A 96 -10.93 10.79 -3.90
C HIS A 96 -12.06 11.76 -3.54
N SER A 97 -11.74 12.91 -2.95
CA SER A 97 -12.68 13.98 -2.56
C SER A 97 -12.77 15.10 -3.58
#